data_AF-A0A832HK74-F1
#
_entry.id   AF-A0A832HK74-F1
#
_cell.length_a   1.000
_cell.length_b   1.000
_cell.length_c   1.000
_cell.angle_alpha   90.00
_cell.angle_beta   90.00
_cell.angle_gamma   90.00
#
_symmetry.space_group_name_H-M   'P 1'
#
loop_
_entity.id
_entity.type
_entity.pdbx_description
1 polymer ?
#
loop_
_entity_poly.entity_id
_entity_poly.type
_entity_poly.pdbx_seq_one_letter_code
_entity_poly.pdbx_strand_id
1 'polypeptide(L)'
;MVLAAAAGCVAPGSAIGRLGFSGSIVTESVPPLSPSIQVTLPKHYGLGGLDPYFGQPEDYGHRDQTVTVQVQDGKFSVDFPPVVYHVSVWLLPPLGAFPRHPPSPTFFVYFSDTPDEVYLVGIDRGTFRYKVLDRASWSEKPADRAAWQIIHGEYSARGAGRQAVWYLHIEAKRPNNSVEPTRALSGASGSP
;
A
#
# COMPACT_ATOMS: atom_id res chain seq x y z
N MET A 1 21.75 -2.95 47.54
CA MET A 1 21.40 -3.44 46.18
C MET A 1 19.95 -3.08 45.95
N VAL A 2 19.68 -1.97 45.25
CA VAL A 2 18.32 -1.46 45.03
C VAL A 2 17.85 -1.97 43.67
N LEU A 3 16.86 -2.87 43.68
CA LEU A 3 16.11 -3.26 42.49
C LEU A 3 15.17 -2.09 42.15
N ALA A 4 15.60 -1.18 41.28
CA ALA A 4 14.68 -0.20 40.70
C ALA A 4 13.84 -0.93 39.65
N ALA A 5 12.64 -1.36 40.04
CA ALA A 5 11.62 -1.76 39.09
C ALA A 5 11.27 -0.52 38.25
N ALA A 6 11.81 -0.45 37.04
CA ALA A 6 11.42 0.52 36.04
C ALA A 6 9.97 0.21 35.64
N ALA A 7 9.02 0.77 36.39
CA ALA A 7 7.63 0.85 35.99
C ALA A 7 7.56 1.75 34.75
N GLY A 8 7.72 1.16 33.57
CA GLY A 8 7.48 1.85 32.32
C GLY A 8 6.00 2.19 32.24
N CYS A 9 5.65 3.45 32.43
CA CYS A 9 4.31 3.93 32.14
C CYS A 9 4.13 3.97 30.62
N VAL A 10 3.23 3.16 30.09
CA VAL A 10 2.74 3.32 28.71
C VAL A 10 1.66 4.39 28.76
N ALA A 11 1.86 5.51 28.06
CA ALA A 11 0.78 6.46 27.82
C ALA A 11 0.23 6.21 26.41
N PRO A 12 -1.07 5.92 26.27
CA PRO A 12 -1.69 5.89 24.95
C PRO A 12 -1.66 7.30 24.35
N GLY A 13 -1.12 7.42 23.15
CA GLY A 13 -1.15 8.64 22.36
C GLY A 13 -1.97 8.43 21.08
N SER A 14 -2.76 9.43 20.71
CA SER A 14 -3.44 9.48 19.40
C SER A 14 -2.98 10.73 18.65
N ALA A 15 -2.78 10.60 17.35
CA ALA A 15 -2.51 11.72 16.47
C ALA A 15 -3.35 11.62 15.19
N ILE A 16 -3.60 12.77 14.56
CA ILE A 16 -4.30 12.85 13.28
C ILE A 16 -3.25 13.13 12.21
N GLY A 17 -3.28 12.34 11.14
CA GLY A 17 -2.38 12.48 9.99
C GLY A 17 -3.14 12.53 8.68
N ARG A 18 -2.49 13.05 7.65
CA ARG A 18 -2.99 12.99 6.27
C ARG A 18 -2.11 12.04 5.48
N LEU A 19 -2.74 11.07 4.84
CA LEU A 19 -2.08 10.12 3.97
C LEU A 19 -2.50 10.37 2.53
N GLY A 20 -1.59 10.07 1.62
CA GLY A 20 -1.88 10.01 0.21
C GLY A 20 -1.24 8.78 -0.43
N PHE A 21 -1.70 8.47 -1.62
CA PHE A 21 -1.10 7.47 -2.47
C PHE A 21 -0.92 8.08 -3.85
N SER A 22 0.24 7.89 -4.46
CA SER A 22 0.50 8.41 -5.79
C SER A 22 1.37 7.45 -6.56
N GLY A 23 1.47 7.66 -7.86
CA GLY A 23 2.39 6.87 -8.65
C GLY A 23 2.45 7.29 -10.09
N SER A 24 3.33 6.60 -10.79
CA SER A 24 3.53 6.71 -12.22
C SER A 24 3.52 5.33 -12.88
N ILE A 25 3.08 5.30 -14.13
CA ILE A 25 3.16 4.14 -15.00
C ILE A 25 4.29 4.39 -15.98
N VAL A 26 5.33 3.57 -15.89
CA VAL A 26 6.46 3.58 -16.81
C VAL A 26 6.10 2.67 -17.98
N THR A 27 5.85 3.29 -19.12
CA THR A 27 5.50 2.59 -20.36
C THR A 27 6.42 3.03 -21.50
N GLU A 28 6.86 2.08 -22.32
CA GLU A 28 7.66 2.36 -23.52
C GLU A 28 6.76 2.74 -24.72
N SER A 29 5.47 2.40 -24.65
CA SER A 29 4.43 2.74 -25.63
C SER A 29 3.17 3.22 -24.91
N VAL A 30 2.48 4.24 -25.43
CA VAL A 30 1.24 4.75 -24.81
C VAL A 30 0.23 3.59 -24.69
N PRO A 31 -0.18 3.16 -23.49
CA PRO A 31 -1.18 2.11 -23.37
C PRO A 31 -2.47 2.61 -24.04
N PRO A 32 -3.12 1.79 -24.88
CA PRO A 32 -4.31 2.21 -25.63
C PRO A 32 -5.51 2.52 -24.72
N LEU A 33 -5.45 2.13 -23.44
CA LEU A 33 -6.44 2.41 -22.40
C LEU A 33 -5.71 2.92 -21.15
N SER A 34 -6.14 4.06 -20.63
CA SER A 34 -5.74 4.54 -19.30
C SER A 34 -6.44 3.68 -18.24
N PRO A 35 -5.71 2.81 -17.51
CA PRO A 35 -6.35 2.00 -16.47
C PRO A 35 -6.82 2.92 -15.33
N SER A 36 -7.87 2.48 -14.63
CA SER A 36 -8.19 3.02 -13.31
C SER A 36 -7.50 2.19 -12.24
N ILE A 37 -7.07 2.85 -11.17
CA ILE A 37 -6.41 2.22 -10.03
C ILE A 37 -7.30 2.42 -8.82
N GLN A 38 -7.67 1.32 -8.18
CA GLN A 38 -8.35 1.35 -6.89
C GLN A 38 -7.30 1.15 -5.80
N VAL A 39 -7.31 2.04 -4.81
CA VAL A 39 -6.39 2.03 -3.68
C VAL A 39 -7.21 1.93 -2.41
N THR A 40 -6.90 0.96 -1.57
CA THR A 40 -7.55 0.75 -0.28
C THR A 40 -6.53 0.88 0.85
N LEU A 41 -6.79 1.83 1.75
CA LEU A 41 -6.15 1.87 3.05
C LEU A 41 -6.93 0.94 4.00
N PRO A 42 -6.29 -0.12 4.53
CA PRO A 42 -6.98 -1.09 5.37
C PRO A 42 -7.45 -0.46 6.68
N LYS A 43 -8.59 -0.93 7.18
CA LYS A 43 -9.17 -0.56 8.49
C LYS A 43 -8.22 -0.75 9.67
N HIS A 44 -7.27 -1.68 9.55
CA HIS A 44 -6.26 -1.93 10.59
C HIS A 44 -5.21 -0.82 10.68
N TYR A 45 -5.12 0.05 9.66
CA TYR A 45 -4.21 1.18 9.72
C TYR A 45 -4.62 2.17 10.80
N GLY A 46 -3.64 2.58 11.59
CA GLY A 46 -3.83 3.51 12.70
C GLY A 46 -4.22 2.85 14.00
N LEU A 47 -4.37 1.52 14.06
CA LEU A 47 -4.48 0.81 15.33
C LEU A 47 -3.11 0.75 16.03
N GLY A 48 -3.11 1.08 17.31
CA GLY A 48 -1.97 1.04 18.22
C GLY A 48 -1.73 -0.37 18.77
N GLY A 49 -0.57 -0.60 19.40
CA GLY A 49 -0.04 -1.94 19.63
C GLY A 49 -0.97 -2.92 20.36
N LEU A 50 -1.79 -2.44 21.30
CA LEU A 50 -2.72 -3.29 22.05
C LEU A 50 -4.15 -3.29 21.48
N ASP A 51 -4.49 -2.39 20.57
CA ASP A 51 -5.86 -2.24 20.06
C ASP A 51 -6.36 -3.54 19.39
N PRO A 52 -5.57 -4.24 18.55
CA PRO A 52 -5.99 -5.51 17.95
C PRO A 52 -6.23 -6.65 18.95
N TYR A 53 -5.74 -6.52 20.20
CA TYR A 53 -5.95 -7.52 21.26
C TYR A 53 -7.22 -7.24 22.08
N PHE A 54 -7.70 -5.99 22.09
CA PHE A 54 -8.83 -5.56 22.91
C PHE A 54 -10.12 -5.34 22.12
N GLY A 55 -10.05 -5.26 20.80
CA GLY A 55 -11.24 -5.07 19.95
C GLY A 55 -10.96 -5.30 18.47
N GLN A 56 -12.00 -5.11 17.66
CA GLN A 56 -11.91 -5.08 16.20
C GLN A 56 -11.75 -3.63 15.72
N PRO A 57 -11.17 -3.38 14.52
CA PRO A 57 -11.01 -2.03 13.98
C PRO A 57 -12.29 -1.18 14.03
N GLU A 58 -13.44 -1.82 13.76
CA GLU A 58 -14.76 -1.19 13.76
C GLU A 58 -15.17 -0.64 15.12
N ASP A 59 -14.73 -1.26 16.22
CA ASP A 59 -15.01 -0.79 17.59
C ASP A 59 -14.35 0.58 17.87
N TYR A 60 -13.29 0.90 17.12
CA TYR A 60 -12.56 2.16 17.17
C TYR A 60 -13.02 3.14 16.06
N GLY A 61 -14.05 2.79 15.29
CA GLY A 61 -14.53 3.59 14.17
C GLY A 61 -13.65 3.54 12.92
N HIS A 62 -12.71 2.59 12.85
CA HIS A 62 -11.90 2.38 11.66
C HIS A 62 -12.65 1.53 10.63
N ARG A 63 -12.48 1.88 9.35
CA ARG A 63 -13.04 1.16 8.20
C ARG A 63 -12.06 1.21 7.03
N ASP A 64 -12.22 0.28 6.10
CA ASP A 64 -11.46 0.32 4.86
C ASP A 64 -11.81 1.61 4.12
N GLN A 65 -10.78 2.33 3.68
CA GLN A 65 -10.96 3.53 2.87
C GLN A 65 -10.50 3.20 1.46
N THR A 66 -11.46 3.07 0.56
CA THR A 66 -11.20 2.73 -0.84
C THR A 66 -11.47 3.93 -1.73
N VAL A 67 -10.52 4.25 -2.60
CA VAL A 67 -10.67 5.30 -3.61
C VAL A 67 -10.23 4.76 -4.97
N THR A 68 -11.00 5.06 -6.00
CA THR A 68 -10.65 4.75 -7.39
C THR A 68 -10.18 6.02 -8.08
N VAL A 69 -8.99 6.00 -8.67
CA VAL A 69 -8.38 7.11 -9.39
C VAL A 69 -8.12 6.71 -10.85
N GLN A 70 -8.36 7.63 -11.77
CA GLN A 70 -8.02 7.43 -13.18
C GLN A 70 -6.57 7.82 -13.43
N VAL A 71 -5.84 7.01 -14.20
CA VAL A 71 -4.49 7.36 -14.63
C VAL A 71 -4.57 8.40 -15.75
N GLN A 72 -3.91 9.53 -15.55
CA GLN A 72 -3.82 10.62 -16.52
C GLN A 72 -2.36 10.87 -16.85
N ASP A 73 -2.01 10.85 -18.14
CA ASP A 73 -0.62 11.01 -18.61
C ASP A 73 0.38 10.08 -17.91
N GLY A 74 -0.05 8.84 -17.64
CA GLY A 74 0.75 7.86 -16.92
C GLY A 74 0.96 8.18 -15.44
N LYS A 75 0.21 9.11 -14.84
CA LYS A 75 0.33 9.49 -13.43
C LYS A 75 -1.02 9.40 -12.72
N PHE A 76 -0.96 9.19 -11.40
CA PHE A 76 -2.14 9.20 -10.54
C PHE A 76 -1.76 9.68 -9.14
N SER A 77 -2.72 10.29 -8.45
CA SER A 77 -2.55 10.74 -7.07
C SER A 77 -3.91 10.79 -6.40
N VAL A 78 -3.95 10.38 -5.13
CA VAL A 78 -5.14 10.41 -4.29
C VAL A 78 -4.76 10.78 -2.86
N ASP A 79 -5.61 11.61 -2.26
CA ASP A 79 -5.52 11.99 -0.86
C ASP A 79 -6.63 11.28 -0.10
N PHE A 80 -6.28 10.62 0.99
CA PHE A 80 -7.27 10.06 1.89
C PHE A 80 -7.81 11.16 2.83
N PRO A 81 -9.07 11.04 3.28
CA PRO A 81 -9.54 11.79 4.43
C PRO A 81 -8.55 11.72 5.61
N PRO A 82 -8.50 12.74 6.48
CA PRO A 82 -7.66 12.68 7.67
C PRO A 82 -7.87 11.39 8.46
N VAL A 83 -6.77 10.70 8.77
CA VAL A 83 -6.80 9.40 9.45
C VAL A 83 -6.29 9.58 10.87
N VAL A 84 -7.07 9.08 11.83
CA VAL A 84 -6.64 8.98 13.23
C VAL A 84 -5.74 7.75 13.36
N TYR A 85 -4.60 7.90 14.00
CA TYR A 85 -3.73 6.78 14.32
C TYR A 85 -3.28 6.84 15.78
N HIS A 86 -3.22 5.66 16.39
CA HIS A 86 -2.82 5.42 17.75
C HIS A 86 -1.36 4.97 17.75
N VAL A 87 -0.57 5.56 18.65
CA VAL A 87 0.82 5.18 18.86
C VAL A 87 1.00 4.89 20.34
N SER A 88 1.39 3.66 20.64
CA SER A 88 1.81 3.27 22.00
C SER A 88 3.26 3.70 22.18
N VAL A 89 3.48 4.73 22.98
CA VAL A 89 4.83 5.20 23.30
C VAL A 89 5.18 4.74 24.71
N TRP A 90 6.29 4.01 24.83
CA TRP A 90 6.89 3.70 26.12
C TRP A 90 7.60 4.95 26.63
N LEU A 91 7.03 5.61 27.63
CA LEU A 91 7.64 6.77 28.26
C LEU A 91 8.81 6.30 29.11
N LEU A 92 10.02 6.40 28.59
CA LEU A 92 11.21 6.49 29.44
C LEU A 92 11.28 7.94 29.97
N PRO A 93 11.10 8.18 31.28
CA PRO A 93 11.26 9.53 31.83
C PRO A 93 12.70 9.99 31.60
N PRO A 94 12.99 11.24 31.14
CA PRO A 94 12.14 12.43 31.13
C PRO A 94 11.67 12.91 29.73
N LEU A 95 11.82 12.10 28.67
CA LEU A 95 11.56 12.54 27.30
C LEU A 95 10.27 11.90 26.76
N GLY A 96 9.16 12.64 26.85
CA GLY A 96 7.91 12.26 26.19
C GLY A 96 8.13 12.13 24.68
N ALA A 97 8.00 10.93 24.13
CA ALA A 97 8.06 10.74 22.69
C ALA A 97 6.69 11.04 22.08
N PHE A 98 6.60 12.14 21.33
CA PHE A 98 5.46 12.44 20.49
C PHE A 98 5.77 12.00 19.06
N PRO A 99 4.97 11.12 18.44
CA PRO A 99 5.18 10.73 17.05
C PRO A 99 5.05 11.98 16.17
N ARG A 100 6.12 12.32 15.45
CA ARG A 100 6.16 13.48 14.55
C ARG A 100 5.60 13.17 13.16
N HIS A 101 5.47 11.90 12.83
CA HIS A 101 4.99 11.43 11.55
C HIS A 101 4.08 10.20 11.74
N PRO A 102 3.09 10.01 10.85
CA PRO A 102 2.29 8.80 10.84
C PRO A 102 3.17 7.55 10.64
N PRO A 103 2.71 6.38 11.13
CA PRO A 103 3.32 5.11 10.79
C PRO A 103 3.20 4.88 9.27
N SER A 104 4.19 4.23 8.66
CA SER A 104 4.13 3.93 7.24
C SER A 104 2.95 3.00 6.93
N PRO A 105 2.05 3.38 6.01
CA PRO A 105 0.90 2.57 5.66
C PRO A 105 1.29 1.39 4.78
N THR A 106 0.44 0.37 4.79
CA THR A 106 0.37 -0.64 3.74
C THR A 106 -0.96 -0.48 3.04
N PHE A 107 -0.96 -0.39 1.71
CA PHE A 107 -2.16 -0.24 0.90
C PHE A 107 -2.42 -1.50 0.08
N PHE A 108 -3.69 -1.78 -0.21
CA PHE A 108 -4.08 -2.68 -1.30
C PHE A 108 -4.31 -1.86 -2.56
N VAL A 109 -3.70 -2.27 -3.66
CA VAL A 109 -3.79 -1.59 -4.96
C VAL A 109 -4.32 -2.58 -5.98
N TYR A 110 -5.31 -2.16 -6.76
CA TYR A 110 -5.96 -2.93 -7.79
C TYR A 110 -5.89 -2.16 -9.10
N PHE A 111 -5.45 -2.80 -10.17
CA PHE A 111 -5.46 -2.23 -11.51
C PHE A 111 -6.69 -2.77 -12.26
N SER A 112 -7.48 -1.89 -12.87
CA SER A 112 -8.76 -2.28 -13.47
C SER A 112 -8.65 -3.25 -14.63
N ASP A 113 -7.50 -3.31 -15.28
CA ASP A 113 -7.23 -4.22 -16.39
C ASP A 113 -6.78 -5.61 -15.96
N THR A 114 -6.54 -5.82 -14.66
CA THR A 114 -6.10 -7.07 -14.04
C THR A 114 -6.92 -7.33 -12.76
N PRO A 115 -8.24 -7.58 -12.90
CA PRO A 115 -9.17 -7.61 -11.76
C PRO A 115 -8.90 -8.75 -10.76
N ASP A 116 -8.15 -9.76 -11.18
CA ASP A 116 -7.80 -10.95 -10.39
C ASP A 116 -6.54 -10.77 -9.54
N GLU A 117 -5.85 -9.63 -9.64
CA GLU A 117 -4.62 -9.36 -8.89
C GLU A 117 -4.83 -8.26 -7.85
N VAL A 118 -4.22 -8.43 -6.68
CA VAL A 118 -4.17 -7.42 -5.62
C VAL A 118 -2.72 -7.20 -5.23
N TYR A 119 -2.32 -5.94 -5.21
CA TYR A 119 -0.96 -5.54 -4.87
C TYR A 119 -0.94 -4.98 -3.45
N LEU A 120 -0.27 -5.67 -2.54
CA LEU A 120 -0.02 -5.18 -1.19
C LEU A 120 1.27 -4.35 -1.23
N VAL A 121 1.20 -3.04 -1.02
CA VAL A 121 2.34 -2.13 -1.16
C VAL A 121 2.57 -1.35 0.13
N GLY A 122 3.81 -1.22 0.58
CA GLY A 122 4.10 -0.50 1.81
C GLY A 122 5.60 -0.35 2.10
N ILE A 123 5.90 0.24 3.26
CA ILE A 123 7.26 0.29 3.80
C ILE A 123 7.36 -0.66 4.98
N ASP A 124 8.28 -1.61 4.90
CA ASP A 124 8.61 -2.51 6.00
C ASP A 124 10.06 -2.25 6.44
N ARG A 125 10.24 -1.90 7.72
CA ARG A 125 11.54 -1.57 8.32
C ARG A 125 12.35 -0.56 7.50
N GLY A 126 11.68 0.47 6.99
CA GLY A 126 12.29 1.55 6.19
C GLY A 126 12.61 1.18 4.75
N THR A 127 12.28 -0.04 4.31
CA THR A 127 12.47 -0.49 2.92
C THR A 127 11.13 -0.65 2.24
N PHE A 128 11.00 -0.16 1.01
CA PHE A 128 9.82 -0.43 0.19
C PHE A 128 9.68 -1.93 -0.10
N ARG A 129 8.48 -2.46 0.10
CA ARG A 129 8.14 -3.85 -0.21
C ARG A 129 6.77 -3.90 -0.86
N TYR A 130 6.60 -4.86 -1.76
CA TYR A 130 5.28 -5.23 -2.23
C TYR A 130 5.13 -6.74 -2.38
N LYS A 131 3.88 -7.19 -2.35
CA LYS A 131 3.47 -8.56 -2.68
C LYS A 131 2.34 -8.50 -3.69
N VAL A 132 2.23 -9.54 -4.51
CA VAL A 132 1.10 -9.72 -5.41
C VAL A 132 0.30 -10.90 -4.89
N LEU A 133 -1.00 -10.73 -4.79
CA LEU A 133 -1.94 -11.76 -4.33
C LEU A 133 -2.94 -12.04 -5.45
N ASP A 134 -3.31 -13.31 -5.58
CA ASP A 134 -4.49 -13.70 -6.32
C ASP A 134 -5.74 -13.28 -5.53
N ARG A 135 -6.65 -12.53 -6.16
CA ARG A 135 -7.79 -11.90 -5.48
C ARG A 135 -8.80 -12.92 -4.97
N ALA A 136 -8.99 -14.01 -5.69
CA ALA A 136 -9.99 -15.01 -5.34
C ALA A 136 -9.54 -15.85 -4.14
N SER A 137 -8.28 -16.25 -4.12
CA SER A 137 -7.70 -17.14 -3.11
C SER A 137 -6.93 -16.43 -2.00
N TRP A 138 -6.59 -15.15 -2.16
CA TRP A 138 -5.66 -14.40 -1.31
C TRP A 138 -4.27 -15.06 -1.18
N SER A 139 -3.93 -15.97 -2.09
CA SER A 139 -2.62 -16.63 -2.11
C SER A 139 -1.58 -15.75 -2.79
N GLU A 140 -0.33 -15.85 -2.33
CA GLU A 140 0.78 -15.08 -2.89
C GLU A 140 1.11 -15.56 -4.30
N LYS A 141 1.08 -14.62 -5.26
CA LYS A 141 1.49 -14.81 -6.64
C LYS A 141 2.93 -14.29 -6.81
N PRO A 142 3.82 -15.06 -7.48
CA PRO A 142 5.15 -14.58 -7.82
C PRO A 142 5.11 -13.28 -8.62
N ALA A 143 5.91 -12.29 -8.22
CA ALA A 143 5.92 -10.95 -8.81
C ALA A 143 6.38 -10.90 -10.28
N ASP A 144 7.17 -11.88 -10.72
CA ASP A 144 7.59 -12.07 -12.11
C ASP A 144 6.44 -12.52 -13.02
N ARG A 145 5.39 -13.14 -12.45
CA ARG A 145 4.18 -13.57 -13.16
C ARG A 145 3.01 -12.58 -13.03
N ALA A 146 3.20 -11.50 -12.29
CA ALA A 146 2.21 -10.45 -12.13
C ALA A 146 2.07 -9.64 -13.41
N ALA A 147 0.87 -9.14 -13.69
CA ALA A 147 0.64 -8.33 -14.87
C ALA A 147 1.27 -6.92 -14.77
N TRP A 148 1.51 -6.45 -13.55
CA TRP A 148 2.23 -5.23 -13.24
C TRP A 148 3.42 -5.54 -12.32
N GLN A 149 4.52 -4.86 -12.54
CA GLN A 149 5.70 -4.89 -11.68
C GLN A 149 5.87 -3.53 -11.03
N ILE A 150 6.04 -3.50 -9.72
CA ILE A 150 6.33 -2.25 -9.00
C ILE A 150 7.83 -2.14 -8.85
N ILE A 151 8.44 -1.24 -9.62
CA ILE A 151 9.89 -1.12 -9.76
C ILE A 151 10.50 -0.16 -8.75
N HIS A 152 9.68 0.74 -8.20
CA HIS A 152 10.10 1.71 -7.21
C HIS A 152 8.96 2.04 -6.25
N GLY A 153 9.31 2.38 -5.02
CA GLY A 153 8.38 2.99 -4.09
C GLY A 153 9.09 3.80 -3.01
N GLU A 154 8.50 4.92 -2.64
CA GLU A 154 9.04 5.87 -1.68
C GLU A 154 7.92 6.39 -0.77
N TYR A 155 8.21 6.52 0.52
CA TYR A 155 7.29 7.16 1.46
C TYR A 155 7.86 8.48 1.95
N SER A 156 7.24 9.59 1.52
CA SER A 156 7.74 10.93 1.83
C SER A 156 6.61 11.93 2.06
N ALA A 157 6.92 12.96 2.86
CA ALA A 157 6.01 14.05 3.14
C ALA A 157 6.03 15.07 1.99
N ARG A 158 4.86 15.49 1.52
CA ARG A 158 4.68 16.65 0.66
C ARG A 158 4.06 17.79 1.47
N GLY A 159 4.63 18.98 1.35
CA GLY A 159 4.27 20.14 2.16
C GLY A 159 5.07 20.26 3.46
N ALA A 160 4.69 21.21 4.33
CA ALA A 160 5.43 21.52 5.55
C ALA A 160 4.53 21.61 6.79
N GLY A 161 5.09 21.29 7.95
CA GLY A 161 4.44 21.41 9.25
C GLY A 161 3.16 20.58 9.37
N ARG A 162 2.12 21.17 9.97
CA ARG A 162 0.82 20.49 10.22
C ARG A 162 0.00 20.21 8.95
N GLN A 163 0.40 20.77 7.82
CA GLN A 163 -0.27 20.54 6.53
C GLN A 163 0.39 19.45 5.70
N ALA A 164 1.49 18.86 6.18
CA ALA A 164 2.19 17.81 5.47
C ALA A 164 1.28 16.59 5.24
N VAL A 165 1.23 16.14 3.99
CA VAL A 165 0.56 14.90 3.59
C VAL A 165 1.64 13.89 3.27
N TRP A 166 1.56 12.71 3.90
CA TRP A 166 2.53 11.65 3.70
C TRP A 166 2.07 10.73 2.58
N TYR A 167 2.83 10.70 1.48
CA TYR A 167 2.51 9.89 0.31
C TYR A 167 3.36 8.64 0.27
N LEU A 168 2.72 7.49 -0.01
CA LEU A 168 3.43 6.39 -0.64
C LEU A 168 3.35 6.62 -2.16
N HIS A 169 4.51 6.89 -2.77
CA HIS A 169 4.67 6.96 -4.21
C HIS A 169 5.12 5.59 -4.73
N ILE A 170 4.55 5.12 -5.84
CA ILE A 170 5.01 3.92 -6.53
C ILE A 170 5.26 4.18 -8.02
N GLU A 171 6.20 3.45 -8.60
CA GLU A 171 6.36 3.39 -10.05
C GLU A 171 6.06 1.97 -10.52
N ALA A 172 5.09 1.83 -11.43
CA ALA A 172 4.64 0.55 -11.95
C ALA A 172 4.97 0.43 -13.44
N LYS A 173 5.42 -0.74 -13.87
CA LYS A 173 5.69 -1.08 -15.27
C LYS A 173 4.90 -2.34 -15.64
N ARG A 174 4.30 -2.36 -16.82
CA ARG A 174 3.79 -3.59 -17.41
C ARG A 174 4.96 -4.31 -18.11
N PRO A 175 5.26 -5.58 -17.77
CA PRO A 175 6.27 -6.33 -18.50
C PRO A 175 5.84 -6.51 -19.95
N ASN A 176 6.78 -6.33 -20.89
CA ASN A 176 6.59 -6.62 -22.30
C ASN A 176 6.55 -8.14 -22.49
N ASN A 177 5.44 -8.76 -22.11
CA ASN A 177 5.20 -10.16 -22.44
C ASN A 177 4.67 -10.18 -23.88
N SER A 178 5.59 -10.15 -24.84
CA SER A 178 5.36 -10.60 -26.20
C SER A 178 4.94 -12.06 -26.13
N VAL A 179 3.64 -12.31 -25.98
CA VAL A 179 3.08 -13.64 -26.23
C VAL A 179 3.25 -13.87 -27.72
N GLU A 180 4.28 -14.62 -28.09
CA GLU A 180 4.34 -15.25 -29.41
C GLU A 180 3.00 -15.99 -29.60
N PRO A 181 2.22 -15.69 -30.65
CA PRO A 181 1.06 -16.51 -30.95
C PRO A 181 1.61 -17.89 -31.28
N THR A 182 1.38 -18.86 -30.39
CA THR A 182 1.57 -20.28 -30.68
C THR A 182 0.87 -20.57 -32.00
N ARG A 183 1.66 -20.62 -33.08
CA ARG A 183 1.21 -21.08 -34.40
C ARG A 183 0.80 -22.53 -34.19
N ALA A 184 -0.49 -22.76 -34.02
CA ALA A 184 -1.07 -24.07 -34.21
C ALA A 184 -0.76 -24.48 -35.65
N LEU A 185 0.24 -25.35 -35.81
CA LEU A 185 0.46 -26.14 -37.01
C LEU A 185 -0.79 -27.02 -37.18
N SER A 186 -1.79 -26.47 -37.88
CA SER A 186 -2.81 -27.23 -38.57
C SER A 186 -2.10 -28.03 -39.65
N GLY A 187 -1.67 -29.24 -39.28
CA GLY A 187 -1.18 -30.25 -40.19
C GLY A 187 -2.31 -30.66 -41.11
N ALA A 188 -2.11 -30.40 -42.39
CA ALA A 188 -2.90 -30.96 -43.47
C ALA A 188 -2.85 -32.49 -43.40
N SER A 189 -4.01 -33.15 -43.35
CA SER A 189 -4.16 -34.53 -43.78
C SER A 189 -5.21 -34.57 -44.90
N GLY A 190 -4.78 -34.17 -46.09
CA GLY A 190 -5.43 -34.58 -47.33
C GLY A 190 -4.73 -35.84 -47.83
N SER A 191 -5.47 -36.92 -48.04
CA SER A 191 -5.15 -38.05 -48.94
C SER A 191 -6.29 -39.08 -48.86
N PRO A 192 -6.51 -39.93 -49.87
CA PRO A 192 -6.29 -39.77 -51.31
C PRO A 192 -7.60 -39.72 -52.12
#